data_AF-A0A7Y5KI80-F1
#
_entry.id   AF-A0A7Y5KI80-F1
#
_cell.length_a   1.000
_cell.length_b   1.000
_cell.length_c   1.000
_cell.angle_alpha   90.00
_cell.angle_beta   90.00
_cell.angle_gamma   90.00
#
_symmetry.space_group_name_H-M   'P 1'
#
loop_
_entity.id
_entity.type
_entity.pdbx_description
1 polymer ?
#
loop_
_entity_poly.entity_id
_entity_poly.type
_entity_poly.pdbx_seq_one_letter_code
_entity_poly.pdbx_strand_id
1 'polypeptide(L)'
;MLKLLWCGIIVLCLGACTKQEQSSVQQATQTAAPGLKKISYKNAEELQRLRASGAEIIVQQADYVIVRADSAAVSTFAANAAPAQEQDLIQRLAYVQLRDSSDVQRIVDSGADLWEVQSDSAVVRAFDIQLERLRAAGMSLRIAKQDASQPEGK
;
A
#
# COMPACT_ATOMS: atom_id res chain seq x y z
N MET A 1 -20.93 56.20 41.97
CA MET A 1 -19.94 55.20 42.41
C MET A 1 -20.67 54.13 43.20
N LEU A 2 -20.98 52.99 42.57
CA LEU A 2 -21.80 51.93 43.17
C LEU A 2 -21.04 50.61 43.01
N LYS A 3 -20.61 50.06 44.15
CA LYS A 3 -20.03 48.72 44.28
C LYS A 3 -21.16 47.70 44.13
N LEU A 4 -21.05 46.78 43.18
CA LEU A 4 -21.86 45.57 43.15
C LEU A 4 -20.92 44.37 43.07
N LEU A 5 -20.68 43.86 44.28
CA LEU A 5 -20.04 42.60 44.58
C LEU A 5 -21.10 41.51 44.39
N TRP A 6 -20.96 40.64 43.39
CA TRP A 6 -21.78 39.43 43.25
C TRP A 6 -20.84 38.23 43.14
N CYS A 7 -20.53 37.68 44.30
CA CYS A 7 -20.03 36.32 44.47
C CYS A 7 -21.20 35.52 45.04
N GLY A 8 -21.62 34.43 44.38
CA GLY A 8 -22.61 33.55 44.99
C GLY A 8 -23.29 32.54 44.06
N ILE A 9 -22.52 31.52 43.67
CA ILE A 9 -22.92 30.10 43.68
C ILE A 9 -24.05 29.66 42.74
N ILE A 10 -23.71 28.83 41.73
CA ILE A 10 -24.44 27.58 41.48
C ILE A 10 -23.43 26.44 41.26
N VAL A 11 -23.62 25.43 42.09
CA VAL A 11 -22.97 24.12 42.15
C VAL A 11 -23.74 23.13 41.26
N LEU A 12 -23.04 22.05 40.86
CA LEU A 12 -23.52 20.80 40.22
C LEU A 12 -23.53 20.74 38.69
N CYS A 13 -22.54 20.03 38.15
CA CYS A 13 -22.72 18.76 37.43
C CYS A 13 -21.40 17.99 37.56
N LEU A 14 -21.28 17.15 38.60
CA LEU A 14 -21.39 15.69 38.50
C LEU A 14 -20.48 15.13 37.41
N GLY A 15 -19.40 14.50 37.89
CA GLY A 15 -18.49 13.73 37.08
C GLY A 15 -19.15 12.50 36.50
N ALA A 16 -18.90 12.29 35.22
CA ALA A 16 -18.79 11.00 34.56
C ALA A 16 -18.22 11.30 33.17
N CYS A 17 -16.91 11.16 32.99
CA CYS A 17 -16.28 10.95 31.67
C CYS A 17 -14.76 10.83 31.82
N THR A 18 -14.29 9.79 32.50
CA THR A 18 -12.93 9.28 32.28
C THR A 18 -12.92 7.77 32.46
N LYS A 19 -13.20 7.04 31.37
CA LYS A 19 -12.59 5.73 31.16
C LYS A 19 -12.64 5.33 29.69
N GLN A 20 -11.70 5.91 28.95
CA GLN A 20 -10.77 5.17 28.09
C GLN A 20 -11.40 3.98 27.33
N GLU A 21 -12.08 4.27 26.22
CA GLU A 21 -12.24 3.31 25.13
C GLU A 21 -10.86 3.05 24.52
N GLN A 22 -10.14 2.08 25.10
CA GLN A 22 -9.13 1.35 24.34
C GLN A 22 -9.86 0.56 23.26
N SER A 23 -10.14 1.24 22.15
CA SER A 23 -10.41 0.58 20.88
C SER A 23 -9.12 -0.12 20.46
N SER A 24 -8.98 -1.37 20.86
CA SER A 24 -8.16 -2.32 20.12
C SER A 24 -8.76 -2.39 18.72
N VAL A 25 -8.18 -1.65 17.77
CA VAL A 25 -8.43 -1.85 16.35
C VAL A 25 -7.85 -3.23 16.03
N GLN A 26 -8.63 -4.28 16.29
CA GLN A 26 -8.52 -5.51 15.55
C GLN A 26 -8.82 -5.13 14.10
N GLN A 27 -7.76 -4.90 13.31
CA GLN A 27 -7.86 -4.86 11.86
C GLN A 27 -8.50 -6.18 11.45
N ALA A 28 -9.80 -6.14 11.15
CA ALA A 28 -10.48 -7.25 10.53
C ALA A 28 -9.71 -7.56 9.25
N THR A 29 -9.05 -8.71 9.23
CA THR A 29 -8.31 -9.19 8.07
C THR A 29 -9.28 -9.43 6.92
N GLN A 30 -9.47 -8.40 6.10
CA GLN A 30 -10.31 -8.48 4.92
C GLN A 30 -9.55 -9.24 3.84
N THR A 31 -10.20 -10.26 3.27
CA THR A 31 -9.64 -10.98 2.13
C THR A 31 -9.58 -10.00 0.96
N ALA A 32 -8.45 -9.98 0.26
CA ALA A 32 -8.28 -9.14 -0.93
C ALA A 32 -9.26 -9.57 -2.05
N ALA A 33 -9.26 -8.81 -3.14
CA ALA A 33 -10.04 -9.12 -4.33
C ALA A 33 -9.95 -10.62 -4.72
N PRO A 34 -11.07 -11.25 -5.11
CA PRO A 34 -11.07 -12.62 -5.57
C PRO A 34 -10.03 -12.85 -6.68
N GLY A 35 -9.33 -13.98 -6.60
CA GLY A 35 -8.32 -14.33 -7.59
C GLY A 35 -6.90 -13.82 -7.29
N LEU A 36 -6.62 -13.39 -6.05
CA LEU A 36 -5.25 -13.12 -5.61
C LEU A 36 -4.78 -14.17 -4.60
N LYS A 37 -3.53 -14.63 -4.77
CA LYS A 37 -2.90 -15.62 -3.90
C LYS A 37 -1.60 -15.09 -3.34
N LYS A 38 -1.41 -15.30 -2.04
CA LYS A 38 -0.13 -15.12 -1.35
C LYS A 38 0.65 -16.41 -1.41
N ILE A 39 1.87 -16.34 -1.94
CA ILE A 39 2.81 -17.46 -1.98
C ILE A 39 4.03 -17.05 -1.17
N SER A 40 4.27 -17.78 -0.08
CA SER A 40 5.49 -17.62 0.70
C SER A 40 6.64 -18.36 0.04
N TYR A 41 7.85 -17.80 0.11
CA TYR A 41 9.07 -18.41 -0.41
C TYR A 41 10.22 -18.21 0.57
N LYS A 42 11.18 -19.15 0.58
CA LYS A 42 12.26 -19.21 1.58
C LYS A 42 13.57 -18.60 1.08
N ASN A 43 13.77 -18.56 -0.22
CA ASN A 43 15.03 -18.16 -0.84
C ASN A 43 14.83 -17.60 -2.25
N ALA A 44 15.92 -17.05 -2.80
CA ALA A 44 15.92 -16.45 -4.13
C ALA A 44 15.66 -17.47 -5.24
N GLU A 45 16.05 -18.74 -5.06
CA GLU A 45 15.81 -19.79 -6.06
C GLU A 45 14.31 -20.10 -6.21
N GLU A 46 13.56 -20.16 -5.11
CA GLU A 46 12.10 -20.31 -5.14
C GLU A 46 11.42 -19.14 -5.86
N LEU A 47 11.82 -17.91 -5.54
CA LEU A 47 11.31 -16.73 -6.22
C LEU A 47 11.65 -16.74 -7.72
N GLN A 48 12.86 -17.16 -8.10
CA GLN A 48 13.25 -17.28 -9.50
C GLN A 48 12.43 -18.33 -10.24
N ARG A 49 12.14 -19.48 -9.61
CA ARG A 49 11.25 -20.50 -10.19
C ARG A 49 9.84 -19.96 -10.40
N LEU A 50 9.33 -19.16 -9.45
CA LEU A 50 8.01 -18.54 -9.57
C LEU A 50 7.97 -17.49 -10.70
N ARG A 51 9.04 -16.72 -10.91
CA ARG A 51 9.14 -15.84 -12.08
C ARG A 51 9.21 -16.64 -13.38
N ALA A 52 10.00 -17.71 -13.41
CA ALA A 52 10.20 -18.55 -14.58
C ALA A 52 8.93 -19.32 -15.00
N SER A 53 7.98 -19.54 -14.09
CA SER A 53 6.69 -20.15 -14.42
C SER A 53 5.70 -19.19 -15.07
N GLY A 54 6.07 -17.91 -15.27
CA GLY A 54 5.19 -16.90 -15.85
C GLY A 54 4.13 -16.39 -14.88
N ALA A 55 4.37 -16.50 -13.57
CA ALA A 55 3.49 -15.91 -12.57
C ALA A 55 3.41 -14.38 -12.77
N GLU A 56 2.20 -13.84 -12.85
CA GLU A 56 2.00 -12.39 -12.79
C GLU A 56 2.12 -11.95 -11.32
N ILE A 57 3.30 -11.46 -10.94
CA ILE A 57 3.61 -10.99 -9.58
C ILE A 57 3.13 -9.55 -9.44
N ILE A 58 2.16 -9.32 -8.55
CA ILE A 58 1.58 -8.00 -8.27
C ILE A 58 2.42 -7.28 -7.22
N VAL A 59 2.75 -7.98 -6.14
CA VAL A 59 3.55 -7.47 -5.01
C VAL A 59 4.65 -8.48 -4.67
N GLN A 60 5.84 -7.99 -4.37
CA GLN A 60 6.96 -8.79 -3.90
C GLN A 60 7.52 -8.24 -2.59
N GLN A 61 7.31 -8.94 -1.49
CA GLN A 61 8.01 -8.69 -0.22
C GLN A 61 9.19 -9.63 -0.07
N ALA A 62 9.94 -9.51 1.03
CA ALA A 62 11.17 -10.28 1.26
C ALA A 62 10.94 -11.80 1.36
N ASP A 63 9.78 -12.22 1.83
CA ASP A 63 9.43 -13.60 2.17
C ASP A 63 8.13 -14.10 1.51
N TYR A 64 7.42 -13.23 0.78
CA TYR A 64 6.24 -13.62 0.03
C TYR A 64 6.03 -12.79 -1.24
N VAL A 65 5.22 -13.32 -2.13
CA VAL A 65 4.64 -12.56 -3.24
C VAL A 65 3.13 -12.67 -3.27
N ILE A 66 2.49 -11.73 -3.95
CA ILE A 66 1.08 -11.78 -4.35
C ILE A 66 1.01 -11.99 -5.84
N VAL A 67 0.28 -13.02 -6.27
CA VAL A 67 0.10 -13.40 -7.68
C VAL A 67 -1.37 -13.53 -8.03
N ARG A 68 -1.69 -13.46 -9.33
CA ARG A 68 -3.03 -13.80 -9.83
C ARG A 68 -3.27 -15.32 -9.82
N ALA A 69 -4.40 -15.75 -9.28
CA ALA A 69 -4.77 -17.14 -9.00
C ALA A 69 -4.96 -18.01 -10.24
N ASP A 70 -5.35 -17.40 -11.36
CA ASP A 70 -5.54 -18.06 -12.66
C ASP A 70 -4.24 -18.31 -13.41
N SER A 71 -3.10 -17.82 -12.90
CA SER A 71 -1.80 -18.11 -13.48
C SER A 71 -1.50 -19.60 -13.34
N ALA A 72 -1.12 -20.25 -14.44
CA ALA A 72 -0.69 -21.65 -14.46
C ALA A 72 0.42 -21.93 -13.42
N ALA A 73 1.23 -20.91 -13.10
CA ALA A 73 2.23 -20.94 -12.06
C ALA A 73 1.68 -21.30 -10.68
N VAL A 74 0.49 -20.82 -10.30
CA VAL A 74 -0.10 -21.04 -8.97
C VAL A 74 -0.29 -22.51 -8.69
N SER A 75 -0.62 -23.32 -9.70
CA SER A 75 -0.77 -24.77 -9.56
C SER A 75 0.53 -25.45 -9.09
N THR A 76 1.70 -24.95 -9.51
CA THR A 76 3.01 -25.49 -9.13
C THR A 76 3.36 -25.16 -7.68
N PHE A 77 2.79 -24.09 -7.13
CA PHE A 77 3.03 -23.61 -5.77
C PHE A 77 1.81 -23.73 -4.87
N ALA A 78 0.79 -24.49 -5.29
CA ALA A 78 -0.53 -24.52 -4.66
C ALA A 78 -0.51 -24.91 -3.18
N ALA A 79 0.43 -25.79 -2.79
CA ALA A 79 0.61 -26.21 -1.39
C ALA A 79 0.99 -25.04 -0.45
N ASN A 80 1.60 -23.98 -0.98
CA ASN A 80 2.03 -22.80 -0.23
C ASN A 80 1.19 -21.55 -0.55
N ALA A 81 0.10 -21.71 -1.29
CA ALA A 81 -0.73 -20.60 -1.75
C ALA A 81 -1.91 -20.38 -0.79
N ALA A 82 -1.96 -19.23 -0.13
CA ALA A 82 -3.10 -18.77 0.65
C ALA A 82 -3.88 -17.69 -0.12
N PRO A 83 -5.17 -17.44 0.18
CA PRO A 83 -5.83 -16.21 -0.24
C PRO A 83 -5.02 -14.98 0.21
N ALA A 84 -4.83 -14.01 -0.67
CA ALA A 84 -4.23 -12.74 -0.29
C ALA A 84 -5.19 -11.93 0.60
N GLN A 85 -4.64 -11.15 1.52
CA GLN A 85 -5.39 -10.20 2.36
C GLN A 85 -5.09 -8.77 1.92
N GLU A 86 -5.98 -7.82 2.22
CA GLU A 86 -5.78 -6.42 1.79
C GLU A 86 -4.47 -5.83 2.32
N GLN A 87 -4.06 -6.18 3.55
CA GLN A 87 -2.78 -5.69 4.08
C GLN A 87 -1.54 -6.33 3.44
N ASP A 88 -1.69 -7.39 2.63
CA ASP A 88 -0.58 -7.93 1.85
C ASP A 88 -0.34 -7.12 0.55
N LEU A 89 -1.31 -6.28 0.14
CA LEU A 89 -1.23 -5.46 -1.06
C LEU A 89 -0.48 -4.16 -0.76
N ILE A 90 0.82 -4.29 -0.55
CA ILE A 90 1.70 -3.16 -0.28
C ILE A 90 2.04 -2.41 -1.57
N GLN A 91 1.64 -1.14 -1.65
CA GLN A 91 2.05 -0.23 -2.70
C GLN A 91 3.37 0.44 -2.36
N ARG A 92 4.20 0.69 -3.37
CA ARG A 92 5.42 1.49 -3.29
C ARG A 92 5.09 2.95 -3.55
N LEU A 93 5.85 3.82 -2.92
CA LEU A 93 5.94 5.22 -3.35
C LEU A 93 7.16 5.35 -4.27
N ALA A 94 6.99 5.88 -5.46
CA ALA A 94 8.08 6.04 -6.42
C ALA A 94 8.06 7.43 -7.07
N TYR A 95 9.26 7.92 -7.38
CA TYR A 95 9.47 9.07 -8.26
C TYR A 95 9.70 8.56 -9.67
N VAL A 96 9.00 9.10 -10.64
CA VAL A 96 9.12 8.78 -12.07
C VAL A 96 9.59 10.04 -12.79
N GLN A 97 10.68 9.95 -13.54
CA GLN A 97 11.13 11.08 -14.38
C GLN A 97 10.19 11.25 -15.56
N LEU A 98 9.75 12.47 -15.81
CA LEU A 98 8.96 12.86 -16.97
C LEU A 98 9.87 13.52 -18.01
N ARG A 99 9.73 13.10 -19.27
CA ARG A 99 10.40 13.75 -20.42
C ARG A 99 9.50 14.76 -21.09
N ASP A 100 8.21 14.46 -21.13
CA ASP A 100 7.16 15.28 -21.73
C ASP A 100 5.80 14.93 -21.10
N SER A 101 4.74 15.59 -21.55
CA SER A 101 3.39 15.37 -21.04
C SER A 101 2.80 14.00 -21.39
N SER A 102 3.32 13.29 -22.39
CA SER A 102 2.85 11.94 -22.75
C SER A 102 3.26 10.90 -21.71
N ASP A 103 4.34 11.15 -20.97
CA ASP A 103 4.76 10.28 -19.86
C ASP A 103 3.72 10.24 -18.73
N VAL A 104 2.94 11.31 -18.52
CA VAL A 104 1.84 11.32 -17.54
C VAL A 104 0.75 10.34 -17.96
N GLN A 105 0.38 10.31 -19.25
CA GLN A 105 -0.61 9.35 -19.74
C GLN A 105 -0.10 7.91 -19.60
N ARG A 106 1.18 7.65 -19.87
CA ARG A 106 1.79 6.33 -19.65
C ARG A 106 1.70 5.87 -18.19
N ILE A 107 1.84 6.80 -17.24
CA ILE A 107 1.65 6.51 -15.81
C ILE A 107 0.21 6.06 -15.56
N VAL A 108 -0.78 6.81 -16.04
CA VAL A 108 -2.20 6.49 -15.88
C VAL A 108 -2.55 5.15 -16.52
N ASP A 109 -2.08 4.90 -17.75
CA ASP A 109 -2.34 3.67 -18.49
C ASP A 109 -1.75 2.42 -17.81
N SER A 110 -0.69 2.59 -17.02
CA SER A 110 -0.12 1.48 -16.23
C SER A 110 -1.03 1.06 -15.06
N GLY A 111 -2.00 1.91 -14.68
CA GLY A 111 -2.85 1.77 -13.50
C GLY A 111 -2.19 2.25 -12.20
N ALA A 112 -1.02 2.88 -12.27
CA ALA A 112 -0.39 3.54 -11.13
C ALA A 112 -1.20 4.77 -10.69
N ASP A 113 -1.29 4.97 -9.39
CA ASP A 113 -1.97 6.13 -8.81
C ASP A 113 -1.03 7.33 -8.80
N LEU A 114 -1.34 8.33 -9.63
CA LEU A 114 -0.58 9.56 -9.76
C LEU A 114 -0.93 10.51 -8.62
N TRP A 115 0.00 10.70 -7.69
CA TRP A 115 -0.20 11.51 -6.49
C TRP A 115 0.10 12.99 -6.74
N GLU A 116 1.23 13.28 -7.38
CA GLU A 116 1.70 14.65 -7.64
C GLU A 116 2.54 14.69 -8.92
N VAL A 117 2.45 15.80 -9.66
CA VAL A 117 3.31 16.10 -10.80
C VAL A 117 4.13 17.35 -10.48
N GLN A 118 5.44 17.21 -10.61
CA GLN A 118 6.43 18.27 -10.53
C GLN A 118 7.00 18.54 -11.92
N SER A 119 7.81 19.60 -12.07
CA SER A 119 8.25 20.09 -13.38
C SER A 119 8.90 19.03 -14.27
N ASP A 120 9.66 18.11 -13.69
CA ASP A 120 10.39 17.07 -14.42
C ASP A 120 10.11 15.65 -13.88
N SER A 121 9.20 15.50 -12.91
CA SER A 121 8.97 14.22 -12.25
C SER A 121 7.52 14.07 -11.77
N ALA A 122 7.11 12.84 -11.50
CA ALA A 122 5.85 12.50 -10.90
C ALA A 122 6.06 11.62 -9.68
N VAL A 123 5.25 11.84 -8.65
CA VAL A 123 5.14 10.96 -7.49
C VAL A 123 3.97 10.01 -7.73
N VAL A 124 4.23 8.70 -7.64
CA VAL A 124 3.22 7.66 -7.86
C VAL A 124 3.16 6.70 -6.69
N ARG A 125 1.95 6.21 -6.41
CA ARG A 125 1.70 5.01 -5.60
C ARG A 125 1.36 3.86 -6.52
N ALA A 126 2.12 2.78 -6.44
CA ALA A 126 2.00 1.70 -7.41
C ALA A 126 2.38 0.34 -6.82
N PHE A 127 1.74 -0.71 -7.29
CA PHE A 127 2.18 -2.09 -7.08
C PHE A 127 3.44 -2.38 -7.91
N ASP A 128 4.20 -3.41 -7.51
CA ASP A 128 5.46 -3.76 -8.18
C ASP A 128 5.24 -4.04 -9.68
N ILE A 129 4.13 -4.70 -10.04
CA ILE A 129 3.76 -4.94 -11.45
C ILE A 129 3.58 -3.67 -12.28
N GLN A 130 3.01 -2.62 -11.68
CA GLN A 130 2.77 -1.35 -12.38
C GLN A 130 4.11 -0.64 -12.59
N LEU A 131 4.98 -0.65 -11.59
CA LEU A 131 6.34 -0.13 -11.72
C LEU A 131 7.15 -0.89 -12.77
N GLU A 132 7.00 -2.21 -12.87
CA GLU A 132 7.61 -3.01 -13.93
C GLU A 132 7.12 -2.60 -15.32
N ARG A 133 5.81 -2.37 -15.49
CA ARG A 133 5.24 -1.85 -16.74
C ARG A 133 5.80 -0.48 -17.12
N LEU A 134 5.97 0.42 -16.15
CA LEU A 134 6.58 1.74 -16.38
C LEU A 134 8.05 1.62 -16.82
N ARG A 135 8.84 0.74 -16.16
CA ARG A 135 10.22 0.46 -16.59
C ARG A 135 10.26 -0.14 -18.00
N ALA A 136 9.36 -1.08 -18.31
CA ALA A 136 9.25 -1.69 -19.63
C ALA A 136 8.87 -0.67 -20.71
N ALA A 137 8.10 0.38 -20.36
CA ALA A 137 7.81 1.52 -21.21
C ALA A 137 8.99 2.53 -21.35
N GLY A 138 10.15 2.20 -20.80
CA GLY A 138 11.36 3.02 -20.88
C GLY A 138 11.38 4.22 -19.94
N MET A 139 10.53 4.22 -18.90
CA MET A 139 10.52 5.30 -17.90
C MET A 139 11.60 5.06 -16.84
N SER A 140 12.28 6.14 -16.44
CA SER A 140 13.21 6.11 -15.32
C SER A 140 12.43 6.32 -14.02
N LEU A 141 12.64 5.46 -13.03
CA LEU A 141 11.97 5.57 -11.75
C LEU A 141 12.86 5.17 -10.57
N ARG A 142 12.59 5.77 -9.41
CA ARG A 142 13.26 5.50 -8.13
C ARG A 142 12.21 5.24 -7.07
N ILE A 143 12.30 4.09 -6.40
CA ILE A 143 11.45 3.78 -5.24
C ILE A 143 11.88 4.68 -4.08
N ALA A 144 10.95 5.49 -3.59
CA ALA A 144 11.12 6.37 -2.44
C ALA A 144 10.84 5.63 -1.12
N LYS A 145 9.80 4.79 -1.12
CA LYS A 145 9.41 3.97 0.03
C LYS A 145 8.92 2.60 -0.41
N GLN A 146 9.28 1.60 0.38
CA GLN A 146 8.81 0.22 0.19
C GLN A 146 7.35 0.04 0.58
N ASP A 147 6.83 0.86 1.50
CA ASP A 147 5.43 0.84 1.91
C ASP A 147 4.91 2.28 1.93
N ALA A 148 4.04 2.61 0.98
CA ALA A 148 3.46 3.93 0.83
C ALA A 148 2.46 4.28 1.95
N SER A 149 1.99 3.30 2.73
CA SER A 149 1.09 3.53 3.86
C SER A 149 1.82 4.05 5.10
N GLN A 150 3.15 3.86 5.17
CA GLN A 150 3.92 4.25 6.33
C GLN A 150 4.21 5.76 6.34
N PRO A 151 3.93 6.45 7.47
CA PRO A 151 4.25 7.88 7.60
C PRO A 151 5.75 8.11 7.43
N GLU A 152 6.14 9.29 6.95
CA GLU A 152 7.55 9.68 6.95
C GLU A 152 8.07 9.66 8.39
N GLY A 153 9.10 8.84 8.65
CA GLY A 153 9.83 8.88 9.90
C GLY A 153 10.41 10.27 10.07
N LYS A 154 10.01 10.96 11.14
CA LYS A 154 10.67 12.18 11.61
C LYS A 154 12.05 11.87 12.14
#